data_AF-A0A537BHP9-F1
#
_entry.id   AF-A0A537BHP9-F1
#
_cell.length_a   1.000
_cell.length_b   1.000
_cell.length_c   1.000
_cell.angle_alpha   90.00
_cell.angle_beta   90.00
_cell.angle_gamma   90.00
#
_symmetry.space_group_name_H-M   'P 1'
#
loop_
_entity.id
_entity.type
_entity.pdbx_description
1 polymer ?
#
loop_
_entity_poly.entity_id
_entity_poly.type
_entity_poly.pdbx_seq_one_letter_code
_entity_poly.pdbx_strand_id
1 'polypeptide(L)'
;MAQQRTPFDSIEGTLEYIGLLRETIQTTQSDMQKEFVRAKSERAERRLEALHLVTYKLEQLSRHIDTSQRLLKDLRTLRRLLLGER
;
A
#
# COMPACT_ATOMS: atom_id res chain seq x y z
N MET A 1 2.05 29.74 16.14
CA MET A 1 1.61 29.03 14.92
C MET A 1 1.46 27.57 15.28
N ALA A 2 0.28 26.97 15.11
CA ALA A 2 0.09 25.55 15.37
C ALA A 2 0.85 24.76 14.29
N GLN A 3 1.79 23.91 14.68
CA GLN A 3 2.44 22.97 13.75
C GLN A 3 1.38 22.09 13.10
N GLN A 4 1.31 22.12 11.77
CA GLN A 4 0.46 21.20 11.02
C GLN A 4 0.98 19.79 11.28
N ARG A 5 0.24 19.00 12.05
CA ARG A 5 0.59 17.61 12.29
C ARG A 5 0.52 16.84 10.97
N THR A 6 1.63 16.21 10.59
CA THR A 6 1.66 15.32 9.44
C THR A 6 1.40 13.87 9.90
N PRO A 7 0.92 12.99 9.00
CA PRO A 7 0.83 11.56 9.32
C PRO A 7 2.18 10.96 9.76
N PHE A 8 3.30 11.59 9.42
CA PHE A 8 4.65 11.09 9.68
C PHE A 8 5.20 11.51 11.05
N ASP A 9 4.46 12.32 11.81
CA ASP A 9 4.90 12.81 13.11
C ASP A 9 4.82 11.74 14.21
N SER A 10 4.16 10.61 13.95
CA SER A 10 4.03 9.49 14.89
C SER A 10 3.94 8.14 14.19
N ILE A 11 4.26 7.06 14.91
CA ILE A 11 4.08 5.68 14.43
C ILE A 11 2.59 5.41 14.14
N GLU A 12 1.69 5.94 14.98
CA GLU A 12 0.24 5.84 14.79
C GLU A 12 -0.21 6.49 13.48
N GLY A 13 0.19 7.73 13.20
CA GLY A 13 -0.14 8.41 11.95
C GLY A 13 0.48 7.72 10.73
N THR A 14 1.68 7.16 10.88
CA THR A 14 2.35 6.44 9.78
C THR A 14 1.61 5.14 9.47
N LEU A 15 1.10 4.44 10.49
CA LEU A 15 0.26 3.25 10.31
C LEU A 15 -1.06 3.58 9.62
N GLU A 16 -1.68 4.72 9.92
CA GLU A 16 -2.87 5.22 9.24
C GLU A 16 -2.57 5.51 7.76
N TYR A 17 -1.50 6.24 7.48
CA TYR A 17 -1.04 6.53 6.12
C TYR A 17 -0.79 5.26 5.31
N ILE A 18 -0.08 4.27 5.89
CA ILE A 18 0.15 2.98 5.24
C ILE A 18 -1.16 2.24 4.96
N GLY A 19 -2.16 2.36 5.85
CA GLY A 19 -3.51 1.84 5.61
C GLY A 19 -4.15 2.42 4.35
N LEU A 20 -4.16 3.75 4.22
CA LEU A 20 -4.68 4.46 3.04
C LEU A 20 -3.92 4.09 1.76
N LEU A 21 -2.60 3.97 1.85
CA LEU A 21 -1.77 3.54 0.72
C LEU A 21 -2.12 2.12 0.27
N ARG A 22 -2.35 1.21 1.22
CA ARG A 22 -2.78 -0.17 0.94
C ARG A 22 -4.13 -0.21 0.24
N GLU A 23 -5.11 0.56 0.71
CA GLU A 23 -6.42 0.68 0.06
C GLU A 23 -6.32 1.22 -1.37
N THR A 24 -5.46 2.22 -1.58
CA THR A 24 -5.19 2.80 -2.90
C THR A 24 -4.60 1.76 -3.85
N ILE A 25 -3.65 0.94 -3.37
CA ILE A 25 -3.05 -0.14 -4.15
C ILE A 25 -4.10 -1.19 -4.53
N GLN A 26 -4.95 -1.60 -3.59
CA GLN A 26 -6.02 -2.58 -3.83
C GLN A 26 -7.05 -2.08 -4.85
N THR A 27 -7.42 -0.81 -4.76
CA THR A 27 -8.29 -0.16 -5.74
C THR A 27 -7.64 -0.17 -7.12
N THR A 28 -6.37 0.22 -7.19
CA THR A 28 -5.60 0.25 -8.45
C THR A 28 -5.47 -1.16 -9.07
N GLN A 29 -5.24 -2.20 -8.26
CA GLN A 29 -5.22 -3.59 -8.73
C GLN A 29 -6.56 -4.01 -9.34
N SER A 30 -7.66 -3.62 -8.70
CA SER A 30 -9.02 -3.89 -9.20
C SER A 30 -9.28 -3.18 -10.53
N ASP A 31 -8.79 -1.96 -10.69
CA ASP A 31 -8.90 -1.21 -11.94
C ASP A 31 -8.04 -1.80 -13.05
N MET A 32 -6.82 -2.26 -12.74
CA MET A 32 -5.99 -2.98 -13.71
C MET A 32 -6.64 -4.27 -14.21
N GLN A 33 -7.42 -4.96 -13.36
CA GLN A 33 -8.18 -6.13 -13.80
C GLN A 33 -9.26 -5.76 -14.83
N LYS A 34 -9.93 -4.62 -14.68
CA LYS A 34 -10.90 -4.11 -15.67
C LYS A 34 -10.21 -3.78 -16.99
N GLU A 35 -9.06 -3.10 -16.90
CA GLU A 35 -8.25 -2.75 -18.07
C GLU A 35 -7.72 -3.99 -18.81
N PHE A 36 -7.37 -5.06 -18.06
CA PHE A 36 -6.96 -6.32 -18.64
C PHE A 36 -8.09 -7.00 -19.44
N VAL A 37 -9.30 -7.05 -18.87
CA VAL A 37 -10.49 -7.59 -19.58
C VAL A 37 -10.76 -6.79 -20.86
N ARG A 38 -10.67 -5.46 -20.78
CA ARG A 38 -10.83 -4.57 -21.94
C ARG A 38 -9.77 -4.83 -23.01
N ALA A 39 -8.49 -4.81 -22.65
CA ALA A 39 -7.39 -5.05 -23.59
C ALA A 39 -7.48 -6.44 -24.26
N LYS A 40 -7.95 -7.45 -23.52
CA LYS A 40 -8.21 -8.79 -24.05
C LYS A 40 -9.33 -8.78 -25.09
N SER A 41 -10.43 -8.07 -24.83
CA SER A 41 -11.53 -7.93 -25.79
C SER A 41 -11.12 -7.18 -27.07
N GLU A 42 -10.21 -6.20 -26.94
CA GLU A 42 -9.65 -5.41 -28.04
C GLU A 42 -8.56 -6.15 -28.82
N ARG A 43 -8.15 -7.37 -28.38
CA ARG A 43 -6.98 -8.11 -28.90
C ARG A 43 -5.69 -7.26 -28.93
N ALA A 44 -5.54 -6.37 -27.96
CA ALA A 44 -4.40 -5.46 -27.87
C ALA A 44 -3.21 -6.13 -27.16
N GLU A 45 -2.49 -7.02 -27.86
CA GLU A 45 -1.43 -7.86 -27.29
C GLU A 45 -0.35 -7.07 -26.53
N ARG A 46 0.20 -6.00 -27.13
CA ARG A 46 1.21 -5.17 -26.47
C ARG A 46 0.69 -4.48 -25.20
N ARG A 47 -0.61 -4.14 -25.15
CA ARG A 47 -1.25 -3.57 -23.96
C ARG A 47 -1.40 -4.62 -22.87
N LEU A 48 -1.71 -5.87 -23.24
CA LEU A 48 -1.77 -6.99 -22.29
C LEU A 48 -0.41 -7.29 -21.66
N GLU A 49 0.67 -7.27 -22.45
CA GLU A 49 2.03 -7.43 -21.93
C GLU A 49 2.39 -6.33 -20.92
N ALA A 50 2.09 -5.08 -21.24
CA ALA A 50 2.31 -3.96 -20.34
C ALA A 50 1.47 -4.09 -19.04
N LEU A 51 0.20 -4.48 -19.17
CA LEU A 51 -0.68 -4.69 -18.01
C LEU A 51 -0.19 -5.83 -17.11
N HIS A 52 0.37 -6.91 -17.66
CA HIS A 52 1.01 -7.95 -16.87
C HIS A 52 2.17 -7.42 -16.03
N LEU A 53 3.04 -6.59 -16.63
CA LEU A 53 4.15 -5.97 -15.91
C LEU A 53 3.65 -5.03 -14.80
N VAL A 54 2.62 -4.22 -15.08
CA VAL A 54 2.02 -3.32 -14.08
C VAL A 54 1.43 -4.11 -12.92
N THR A 55 0.65 -5.15 -13.18
CA THR A 55 0.08 -6.02 -12.14
C THR A 55 1.17 -6.64 -11.28
N TYR A 56 2.24 -7.16 -11.91
CA TYR A 56 3.39 -7.69 -11.18
C TYR A 56 4.04 -6.63 -10.26
N LYS A 57 4.22 -5.40 -10.75
CA LYS A 57 4.77 -4.30 -9.94
C LYS A 57 3.84 -3.88 -8.80
N LEU A 58 2.53 -3.88 -9.01
CA LEU A 58 1.55 -3.62 -7.95
C LEU A 58 1.57 -4.71 -6.87
N GLU A 59 1.72 -5.98 -7.25
CA GLU A 59 1.88 -7.08 -6.29
C GLU A 59 3.19 -6.98 -5.49
N GLN A 60 4.30 -6.56 -6.13
CA GLN A 60 5.55 -6.27 -5.41
C GLN A 60 5.34 -5.14 -4.40
N LEU A 61 4.72 -4.04 -4.83
CA LEU A 61 4.44 -2.90 -3.96
C LEU A 61 3.54 -3.30 -2.78
N SER A 62 2.45 -4.03 -3.01
CA SER A 62 1.55 -4.51 -1.95
C SER A 62 2.30 -5.32 -0.88
N ARG A 63 3.20 -6.22 -1.30
CA ARG A 63 4.02 -7.02 -0.38
C ARG A 63 4.95 -6.16 0.48
N HIS A 64 5.57 -5.14 -0.11
CA HIS A 64 6.40 -4.20 0.63
C HIS A 64 5.59 -3.38 1.63
N ILE A 65 4.39 -2.94 1.26
CA ILE A 65 3.50 -2.19 2.15
C ILE A 65 3.02 -3.06 3.31
N ASP A 66 2.60 -4.31 3.07
CA ASP A 66 2.20 -5.22 4.15
C ASP A 66 3.37 -5.53 5.11
N THR A 67 4.59 -5.67 4.58
CA THR A 67 5.80 -5.88 5.38
C THR A 67 6.11 -4.66 6.24
N SER A 68 6.08 -3.46 5.66
CA SER A 68 6.29 -2.20 6.38
C SER A 68 5.24 -1.96 7.45
N GLN A 69 3.97 -2.26 7.17
CA GLN A 69 2.89 -2.16 8.15
C GLN A 69 3.13 -3.06 9.37
N ARG A 70 3.59 -4.29 9.13
CA ARG A 70 3.92 -5.24 10.21
C ARG A 70 5.06 -4.70 11.08
N LEU A 71 6.16 -4.26 10.45
CA LEU A 71 7.30 -3.68 11.17
C LEU A 71 6.91 -2.47 12.01
N LEU A 72 6.07 -1.56 11.49
CA LEU A 72 5.58 -0.43 12.26
C LEU A 72 4.70 -0.85 13.44
N LYS A 73 3.86 -1.88 13.29
CA LYS A 73 3.07 -2.44 14.40
C LYS A 73 3.97 -3.04 15.47
N ASP A 74 5.04 -3.71 15.08
CA ASP A 74 6.02 -4.29 16.00
C ASP A 74 6.75 -3.18 16.75
N LEU A 75 7.24 -2.15 16.05
CA LEU A 75 7.88 -0.97 16.66
C LEU A 75 6.94 -0.24 17.63
N ARG A 76 5.65 -0.10 17.29
CA ARG A 76 4.64 0.48 18.19
C ARG A 76 4.52 -0.34 19.47
N THR A 77 4.46 -1.66 19.35
CA THR A 77 4.36 -2.58 20.49
C THR A 77 5.60 -2.49 21.37
N LEU A 78 6.80 -2.52 20.78
CA LEU A 78 8.06 -2.38 21.50
C LEU A 78 8.15 -1.04 22.23
N ARG A 79 7.72 0.07 21.60
CA ARG A 79 7.66 1.39 22.25
C ARG A 79 6.78 1.34 23.51
N ARG A 80 5.57 0.77 23.43
CA ARG A 80 4.65 0.64 24.57
C ARG A 80 5.24 -0.21 25.70
N LEU A 81 5.86 -1.34 25.36
CA LEU A 81 6.53 -2.21 26.33
C LEU A 81 7.66 -1.49 27.06
N LEU A 82 8.48 -0.72 26.34
CA LEU A 82 9.58 0.07 26.95
C LEU A 82 9.08 1.20 27.86
N LEU A 83 7.90 1.75 27.58
CA LEU A 83 7.29 2.82 28.37
C LEU A 83 6.41 2.31 29.52
N GLY A 84 6.23 0.99 29.66
CA GLY A 84 5.40 0.39 30.71
C GLY A 84 3.89 0.58 30.50
N GLU A 85 3.47 0.99 29.31
CA GLU A 85 2.08 1.14 28.91
C GLU A 85 1.53 -0.25 28.53
N ARG A 86 0.74 -0.88 29.40
CA ARG A 86 0.00 -2.12 29.10
C ARG A 86 -1.38 -1.81 28.55
#